data_AF-A0A966RBA6-F1
#
_entry.id   AF-A0A966RBA6-F1
#
_cell.length_a   1.000
_cell.length_b   1.000
_cell.length_c   1.000
_cell.angle_alpha   90.00
_cell.angle_beta   90.00
_cell.angle_gamma   90.00
#
_symmetry.space_group_name_H-M   'P 1'
#
loop_
_entity.id
_entity.type
_entity.pdbx_description
1 polymer ?
#
loop_
_entity_poly.entity_id
_entity_poly.type
_entity_poly.pdbx_seq_one_letter_code
_entity_poly.pdbx_strand_id
1 'polypeptide(L)' 'GSYGVPKGLMCSFPIRALGGGKWEIVQGLKLDDFGQKKLAATVTELEEERAAAAKAVGLDG' A
#
# COMPACT_ATOMS: atom_id res chain seq x y z
N GLY A 1 -2.56 -8.03 0.34
CA GLY A 1 -2.69 -7.05 1.43
C GLY A 1 -4.11 -6.51 1.42
N SER A 2 -4.35 -5.36 2.06
CA SER A 2 -5.67 -4.71 2.03
C SER A 2 -5.92 -4.05 0.67
N TYR A 3 -7.18 -4.05 0.22
CA TYR A 3 -7.63 -3.34 -1.00
C TYR A 3 -6.88 -3.70 -2.30
N GLY A 4 -6.34 -4.93 -2.41
CA GLY A 4 -5.59 -5.37 -3.59
C GLY A 4 -4.10 -5.01 -3.58
N VAL A 5 -3.63 -4.26 -2.58
CA VAL A 5 -2.20 -3.93 -2.43
C VAL A 5 -1.40 -5.18 -2.00
N PRO A 6 -0.24 -5.49 -2.62
CA PRO A 6 0.62 -6.60 -2.22
C PRO A 6 1.03 -6.55 -0.74
N LYS A 7 1.20 -7.73 -0.10
CA LYS A 7 1.72 -7.76 1.29
C LYS A 7 3.17 -7.28 1.30
N GLY A 8 3.55 -6.49 2.30
CA GLY A 8 4.93 -5.99 2.46
C GLY A 8 5.26 -4.76 1.61
N LEU A 9 4.34 -4.32 0.73
CA LEU A 9 4.44 -3.03 0.08
C LEU A 9 3.98 -1.94 1.05
N MET A 10 4.83 -0.94 1.27
CA MET A 10 4.45 0.23 2.05
C MET A 10 3.50 1.09 1.22
N CYS A 11 2.25 1.21 1.66
CA CYS A 11 1.21 1.97 0.99
C CYS A 11 0.32 2.64 2.05
N SER A 12 -0.24 3.81 1.72
CA SER A 12 -1.14 4.53 2.62
C SER A 12 -2.54 3.93 2.59
N PHE A 13 -3.18 3.83 3.76
CA PHE A 13 -4.51 3.28 3.92
C PHE A 13 -5.37 4.13 4.86
N PRO A 14 -6.71 4.09 4.72
CA PRO A 14 -7.59 4.59 5.76
C PRO A 14 -7.42 3.75 7.03
N ILE A 15 -7.06 4.40 8.14
CA ILE A 15 -6.87 3.76 9.43
C ILE A 15 -7.86 4.27 10.48
N ARG A 16 -8.11 3.44 11.49
CA ARG A 16 -8.79 3.82 12.72
C ARG A 16 -7.80 3.73 13.88
N ALA A 17 -7.65 4.83 14.62
CA ALA A 17 -6.92 4.82 15.89
C ALA A 17 -7.79 4.15 16.96
N LEU A 18 -7.22 3.16 17.66
CA LEU A 18 -7.88 2.42 18.74
C LEU A 18 -7.49 2.94 20.14
N GLY A 19 -6.58 3.91 20.20
CA GLY A 19 -5.98 4.40 21.44
C GLY A 19 -4.76 3.59 21.88
N GLY A 20 -3.96 4.16 22.78
CA GLY A 20 -2.77 3.49 23.35
C GLY A 20 -1.72 3.10 22.30
N GLY A 21 -1.56 3.90 21.24
CA GLY A 21 -0.64 3.62 20.13
C GLY A 21 -1.10 2.52 19.16
N LYS A 22 -2.28 1.94 19.38
CA LYS A 22 -2.85 0.91 18.50
C LYS A 22 -3.68 1.54 17.39
N TRP A 23 -3.61 0.92 16.22
CA TRP A 23 -4.38 1.30 15.04
C TRP A 23 -4.71 0.06 14.22
N GLU A 24 -5.74 0.17 13.39
CA GLU A 24 -6.11 -0.85 12.42
C GLU A 24 -6.41 -0.21 11.06
N ILE A 25 -6.17 -0.94 9.98
CA ILE A 25 -6.66 -0.55 8.65
C ILE A 25 -8.17 -0.77 8.64
N VAL A 26 -8.94 0.27 8.29
CA VAL A 26 -10.38 0.14 8.09
C VAL A 26 -10.60 -0.89 6.99
N GLN A 27 -11.41 -1.92 7.25
CA GLN A 27 -11.76 -2.96 6.26
C GLN A 27 -13.15 -2.72 5.67
N GLY A 28 -13.42 -3.33 4.51
CA GLY A 28 -14.76 -3.36 3.91
C GLY A 28 -15.19 -2.09 3.17
N LEU A 29 -14.29 -1.14 2.94
CA LEU A 29 -14.59 0.00 2.08
C LEU A 29 -14.72 -0.47 0.63
N LYS A 30 -15.80 -0.05 -0.03
CA LYS A 30 -15.97 -0.26 -1.47
C LYS A 30 -15.36 0.93 -2.19
N LEU A 31 -14.33 0.67 -2.98
CA LEU A 31 -13.83 1.62 -3.95
C LEU A 31 -14.65 1.49 -5.23
N ASP A 32 -15.07 2.60 -5.80
CA ASP A 32 -15.62 2.65 -7.14
C ASP A 32 -14.52 2.42 -8.20
N ASP A 33 -14.90 2.29 -9.46
CA ASP A 33 -13.95 2.00 -10.55
C ASP A 33 -12.86 3.07 -10.67
N PHE A 34 -13.19 4.33 -10.37
CA PHE A 34 -12.22 5.42 -10.37
C PHE A 34 -11.18 5.24 -9.25
N GLY A 35 -11.65 5.00 -8.03
CA GLY A 35 -10.79 4.76 -6.87
C GLY A 35 -9.92 3.52 -7.02
N GLN A 36 -10.48 2.43 -7.55
CA GLN A 36 -9.72 1.20 -7.82
C GLN A 36 -8.61 1.42 -8.85
N LYS A 37 -8.89 2.13 -9.96
CA LYS A 37 -7.89 2.44 -10.98
C LYS A 37 -6.77 3.33 -10.46
N LYS A 38 -7.12 4.34 -9.64
CA LYS A 38 -6.13 5.22 -9.01
C LYS A 38 -5.26 4.46 -8.02
N LEU A 39 -5.85 3.63 -7.17
CA LEU A 39 -5.09 2.78 -6.26
C LEU A 39 -4.15 1.84 -7.01
N ALA A 40 -4.62 1.19 -8.07
CA ALA A 40 -3.79 0.29 -8.88
C ALA A 40 -2.60 1.02 -9.52
N ALA A 41 -2.82 2.23 -10.06
CA ALA A 41 -1.74 3.05 -10.63
C ALA A 41 -0.66 3.38 -9.56
N THR A 42 -1.09 3.84 -8.38
CA THR A 42 -0.16 4.15 -7.28
C THR A 42 0.57 2.91 -6.76
N VAL A 43 -0.09 1.75 -6.73
CA VAL A 43 0.57 0.48 -6.33
C VAL A 43 1.67 0.12 -7.31
N THR A 44 1.42 0.22 -8.62
CA THR A 44 2.44 -0.03 -9.64
C THR A 44 3.65 0.89 -9.46
N GLU A 45 3.42 2.20 -9.27
CA GLU A 45 4.50 3.17 -9.03
C GLU A 45 5.33 2.78 -7.78
N LEU A 46 4.68 2.42 -6.67
CA LEU A 46 5.37 1.99 -5.44
C LEU A 46 6.19 0.71 -5.61
N GLU A 47 5.74 -0.24 -6.44
CA GLU A 47 6.51 -1.45 -6.74
C GLU A 47 7.77 -1.13 -7.56
N GLU A 48 7.67 -0.21 -8.52
CA GLU A 48 8.83 0.28 -9.28
C GLU A 48 9.82 1.03 -8.38
N GLU A 49 9.33 1.91 -7.50
CA GLU A 49 10.15 2.60 -6.50
C GLU A 49 10.85 1.64 -5.55
N ARG A 50 10.14 0.60 -5.09
CA ARG A 50 10.74 -0.45 -4.24
C ARG A 50 11.84 -1.19 -4.97
N ALA A 51 11.65 -1.55 -6.24
CA ALA A 51 12.67 -2.21 -7.05
C ALA A 51 13.90 -1.30 -7.27
N ALA A 52 13.66 -0.01 -7.57
CA ALA A 52 14.72 0.98 -7.70
C ALA A 52 15.49 1.19 -6.38
N ALA A 53 14.78 1.26 -5.25
CA ALA A 53 15.37 1.37 -3.93
C ALA A 53 16.21 0.12 -3.58
N ALA A 54 15.68 -1.09 -3.83
CA ALA A 54 16.41 -2.33 -3.61
C ALA A 54 17.74 -2.35 -4.38
N LYS A 55 17.72 -1.96 -5.66
CA LYS A 55 18.94 -1.80 -6.45
C LYS A 55 19.89 -0.75 -5.88
N ALA A 56 19.37 0.40 -5.43
CA ALA A 56 20.20 1.47 -4.87
C ALA A 56 20.92 1.07 -3.59
N VAL A 57 20.36 0.13 -2.81
CA VAL A 57 20.97 -0.36 -1.56
C VAL A 57 21.57 -1.76 -1.67
N GLY A 58 21.64 -2.34 -2.88
CA GLY A 58 22.26 -3.66 -3.13
C GLY A 58 21.48 -4.85 -2.59
N LEU A 59 20.15 -4.78 -2.59
CA LEU A 59 19.22 -5.83 -2.17
C LEU A 59 18.47 -6.47 -3.36
N ASP A 60 18.99 -6.35 -4.57
CA ASP A 60 18.39 -6.84 -5.82
C ASP A 60 18.72 -8.32 -6.16
N GLY A 61 19.27 -9.06 -5.20
CA GLY A 61 19.67 -10.47 -5.32
C GLY A 61 18.84 -11.46 -4.51
#